data_AF-A0A165RZH0-F1
#
_entry.id   AF-A0A165RZH0-F1
#
_cell.length_a   1.000
_cell.length_b   1.000
_cell.length_c   1.000
_cell.angle_alpha   90.00
_cell.angle_beta   90.00
_cell.angle_gamma   90.00
#
_symmetry.space_group_name_H-M   'P 1'
#
loop_
_entity.id
_entity.type
_entity.pdbx_description
1 polymer ?
#
loop_
_entity_poly.entity_id
_entity_poly.type
_entity_poly.pdbx_seq_one_letter_code
_entity_poly.pdbx_strand_id
1 'polypeptide(L)' 'PPVNPDKSLAGIAVDPKTLERVIPESRRPDGSLRKEIKIRPGFTPQEDVKRFRGTKQAQMDTNQLPKGHIPGWVAPSAA' A
#
# COMPACT_ATOMS: atom_id res chain seq x y z
N PRO A 1 3.14 1.09 16.39
CA PRO A 1 3.45 0.83 14.95
C PRO A 1 2.85 -0.51 14.55
N PRO A 2 2.25 -0.66 13.35
CA PRO A 2 1.68 -1.94 12.94
C PRO A 2 2.76 -3.02 12.87
N VAL A 3 2.45 -4.21 13.41
CA VAL A 3 3.37 -5.35 13.52
C VAL A 3 3.78 -5.88 12.13
N ASN A 4 2.96 -5.62 11.10
CA ASN A 4 3.28 -5.85 9.71
C ASN A 4 3.17 -4.52 8.95
N PRO A 5 4.29 -3.95 8.46
CA PRO A 5 4.21 -2.79 7.58
C PRO A 5 3.53 -3.21 6.28
N ASP A 6 2.70 -2.32 5.72
CA ASP A 6 2.12 -2.52 4.40
C ASP A 6 3.24 -2.65 3.36
N LYS A 7 3.18 -3.72 2.58
CA LYS A 7 4.17 -4.03 1.54
C LYS A 7 3.58 -3.77 0.17
N SER A 8 4.38 -3.24 -0.75
CA SER A 8 4.02 -3.19 -2.16
C SER A 8 3.97 -4.60 -2.77
N LEU A 9 3.51 -4.73 -4.02
CA LEU A 9 3.47 -6.03 -4.71
C LEU A 9 4.86 -6.61 -4.89
N ALA A 10 5.85 -5.74 -5.09
CA ALA A 10 7.28 -6.08 -5.12
C ALA A 10 7.88 -6.40 -3.74
N GLY A 11 7.08 -6.40 -2.67
CA GLY A 11 7.54 -6.67 -1.31
C GLY A 11 8.30 -5.50 -0.66
N ILE A 12 8.15 -4.28 -1.18
CA ILE A 12 8.82 -3.08 -0.67
C ILE A 12 8.06 -2.55 0.53
N ALA A 13 8.76 -2.30 1.63
CA ALA A 13 8.24 -1.63 2.81
C ALA A 13 8.99 -0.30 3.05
N VAL A 14 8.38 0.59 3.82
CA VAL A 14 9.05 1.79 4.35
C VAL A 14 9.52 1.46 5.76
N ASP A 15 10.81 1.65 6.02
CA ASP A 15 11.37 1.47 7.37
C ASP A 15 10.89 2.59 8.29
N PRO A 16 10.22 2.29 9.43
CA PRO A 16 9.73 3.32 10.35
C PRO A 16 10.82 4.17 11.01
N LYS A 17 12.08 3.72 11.04
CA LYS A 17 13.18 4.46 11.68
C LYS A 17 13.88 5.40 10.71
N THR A 18 14.23 4.90 9.53
CA THR A 18 15.01 5.66 8.53
C THR A 18 14.13 6.34 7.49
N LEU A 19 12.85 5.96 7.39
CA LEU A 19 11.92 6.36 6.34
C LEU A 19 12.41 5.99 4.92
N GLU A 20 13.38 5.09 4.83
CA GLU A 20 13.89 4.57 3.56
C GLU A 20 12.99 3.45 3.02
N ARG A 21 13.00 3.27 1.69
CA ARG A 21 12.32 2.14 1.03
C ARG A 21 13.26 0.94 1.00
N VAL A 22 12.84 -0.16 1.62
CA VAL A 22 13.64 -1.37 1.79
C VAL A 22 12.81 -2.62 1.52
N ILE A 23 13.47 -3.68 1.05
CA ILE A 23 12.93 -5.04 1.11
C ILE A 23 13.38 -5.62 2.45
N PRO A 24 12.46 -5.92 3.38
CA PRO A 24 12.82 -6.34 4.73
C PRO A 24 13.49 -7.72 4.73
N GLU A 25 14.22 -8.00 5.81
CA GLU A 25 14.79 -9.33 6.04
C GLU A 25 13.72 -10.44 6.01
N SER A 26 14.10 -11.62 5.54
CA SER A 26 13.20 -12.77 5.49
C SER A 26 13.92 -14.06 5.84
N ARG A 27 13.19 -15.01 6.42
CA ARG A 27 13.73 -16.31 6.79
C ARG A 27 13.72 -17.26 5.60
N ARG A 28 14.83 -17.97 5.40
CA ARG A 28 14.93 -19.08 4.44
C ARG A 28 14.29 -20.35 5.05
N PRO A 29 13.90 -21.33 4.22
CA PRO A 29 13.35 -22.60 4.70
C PRO A 29 14.32 -23.37 5.63
N ASP A 30 15.63 -23.23 5.41
CA ASP A 30 16.69 -23.80 6.25
C ASP A 30 16.89 -23.07 7.59
N GLY A 31 16.15 -21.99 7.83
CA GLY A 31 16.19 -21.20 9.05
C GLY A 31 17.15 -20.00 9.01
N SER A 32 18.02 -19.88 8.00
CA SER A 32 18.94 -18.74 7.85
C SER A 32 18.23 -17.46 7.42
N LEU A 33 18.85 -16.29 7.62
CA LEU A 33 18.25 -14.99 7.28
C LEU A 33 18.75 -14.45 5.92
N ARG A 34 17.82 -13.93 5.12
CA ARG A 34 18.10 -13.07 3.97
C ARG A 34 18.26 -11.64 4.49
N LYS A 35 19.36 -11.00 4.12
CA LYS A 35 19.62 -9.61 4.47
C LYS A 35 18.58 -8.66 3.86
N GLU A 36 18.39 -7.54 4.53
CA GLU A 36 17.65 -6.40 3.99
C GLU A 36 18.31 -5.84 2.72
N ILE A 37 17.48 -5.35 1.79
CA ILE A 37 17.94 -4.73 0.53
C ILE A 37 17.40 -3.31 0.44
N LYS A 38 18.29 -2.33 0.38
CA LYS A 38 17.94 -0.92 0.17
C LYS A 38 17.56 -0.66 -1.28
N ILE A 39 16.53 0.16 -1.48
CA ILE A 39 16.06 0.57 -2.81
C ILE A 39 16.52 1.98 -3.12
N ARG A 40 16.99 2.18 -4.36
CA ARG A 40 17.42 3.50 -4.82
C ARG A 40 16.26 4.51 -4.75
N PRO A 41 16.47 5.73 -4.24
CA PRO A 41 15.46 6.77 -4.26
C PRO A 41 14.91 6.99 -5.67
N GLY A 42 13.58 7.03 -5.81
CA GLY A 42 12.89 7.20 -7.09
C GLY A 42 12.72 5.94 -7.94
N PHE A 43 13.32 4.80 -7.59
CA PHE A 43 13.10 3.54 -8.32
C PHE A 43 11.75 2.91 -7.98
N THR A 44 10.92 2.66 -8.97
CA THR A 44 9.65 1.93 -8.82
C THR A 44 9.64 0.74 -9.78
N PRO A 45 9.49 -0.49 -9.29
CA PRO A 45 9.47 -1.68 -10.14
C PRO A 45 8.17 -1.74 -10.95
N GLN A 46 8.16 -2.49 -12.05
CA GLN A 46 7.10 -2.47 -13.06
C GLN A 46 5.74 -2.92 -12.50
N GLU A 47 5.73 -3.89 -11.60
CA GLU A 47 4.55 -4.39 -10.90
C GLU A 47 3.89 -3.33 -10.01
N ASP A 48 4.66 -2.36 -9.52
CA ASP A 48 4.17 -1.24 -8.70
C ASP A 48 3.86 0.01 -9.55
N VAL A 49 4.16 0.01 -10.86
CA VAL A 49 3.81 1.12 -11.76
C VAL A 49 2.31 1.15 -11.97
N LYS A 50 1.66 2.16 -11.39
CA LYS A 50 0.21 2.37 -11.54
C LYS A 50 -0.11 2.79 -12.98
N ARG A 51 -1.23 2.26 -13.52
CA ARG A 51 -1.79 2.75 -14.78
C ARG A 51 -2.16 4.23 -14.62
N PHE A 52 -1.87 5.02 -15.65
CA PHE A 52 -2.25 6.43 -15.65
C PHE A 52 -3.76 6.59 -15.42
N ARG A 53 -4.11 7.46 -14.47
CA ARG A 53 -5.48 7.89 -14.19
C ARG A 53 -5.53 9.40 -14.36
N GLY A 54 -6.35 9.88 -15.28
CA GLY A 54 -6.59 11.32 -15.43
C GLY A 54 -7.26 11.90 -14.19
N THR A 55 -7.17 13.22 -14.02
CA THR A 55 -7.68 13.93 -12.83
C THR A 55 -9.15 13.62 -12.53
N LYS A 56 -10.01 13.65 -13.55
CA LYS A 56 -11.44 13.31 -13.41
C LYS A 56 -11.66 11.87 -12.93
N GLN A 57 -10.90 10.92 -13.48
CA GLN A 57 -11.03 9.51 -13.10
C GLN A 57 -10.56 9.28 -11.66
N ALA A 58 -9.44 9.89 -11.25
CA ALA A 58 -8.95 9.79 -9.88
C ALA A 58 -9.93 10.40 -8.85
N GLN A 59 -10.59 11.50 -9.20
CA GLN A 59 -11.64 12.10 -8.38
C GLN A 59 -12.87 11.20 -8.28
N MET A 60 -13.30 10.58 -9.39
CA MET A 60 -14.40 9.62 -9.39
C MET A 60 -14.10 8.41 -8.51
N ASP A 61 -12.89 7.85 -8.59
CA ASP A 61 -12.48 6.70 -7.79
C ASP A 61 -12.46 7.05 -6.28
N THR A 62 -12.07 8.28 -5.92
CA THR A 62 -12.04 8.77 -4.53
C THR A 62 -13.44 9.03 -3.97
N ASN A 63 -14.32 9.59 -4.79
CA ASN A 63 -15.70 9.90 -4.42
C ASN A 63 -16.64 8.70 -4.59
N GLN A 64 -16.12 7.53 -4.98
CA GLN A 64 -16.94 6.36 -5.23
C GLN A 64 -17.53 5.85 -3.91
N LEU A 65 -18.84 6.01 -3.79
CA LEU A 65 -19.61 5.51 -2.66
C LEU A 65 -19.65 3.96 -2.67
N PRO A 66 -19.77 3.32 -1.49
CA PRO A 66 -19.95 1.88 -1.40
C PRO A 66 -21.14 1.40 -2.23
N LYS A 67 -21.05 0.20 -2.80
CA LYS A 67 -22.15 -0.40 -3.54
C LYS A 67 -23.38 -0.53 -2.63
N GLY A 68 -24.50 0.08 -3.03
CA GLY A 68 -25.75 0.09 -2.25
C GLY A 68 -25.91 1.30 -1.34
N HIS A 69 -24.96 2.24 -1.30
CA HIS A 69 -25.17 3.52 -0.62
C HIS A 69 -26.17 4.38 -1.39
N ILE A 70 -27.24 4.79 -0.70
CA ILE A 70 -28.27 5.70 -1.24
C ILE A 70 -27.92 7.11 -0.74
N PRO A 71 -27.65 8.08 -1.62
CA PRO A 71 -27.36 9.46 -1.21
C PRO A 71 -28.47 10.01 -0.31
N GLY A 72 -28.11 10.46 0.89
CA GLY A 72 -29.05 11.01 1.88
C GLY A 72 -29.70 9.98 2.81
N TRP A 73 -29.39 8.69 2.70
CA TRP A 73 -29.87 7.67 3.62
C TRP A 73 -28.97 7.60 4.87
N VAL A 74 -29.58 7.73 6.04
CA VAL A 74 -28.95 7.54 7.35
C VAL A 74 -29.57 6.32 8.04
N ALA A 75 -28.75 5.46 8.64
CA ALA A 75 -29.26 4.29 9.36
C ALA A 75 -30.03 4.75 10.61
N PRO A 76 -31.23 4.21 10.89
CA PRO A 76 -32.04 4.62 12.03
C PRO A 76 -31.41 4.32 13.40
N SER A 77 -30.35 3.50 13.45
CA SER A 77 -29.59 3.23 14.69
C SER A 77 -28.51 4.26 15.00
N ALA A 78 -28.33 5.26 14.15
CA ALA A 78 -27.34 6.33 14.29
C ALA A 78 -27.96 7.68 14.69
N ALA A 79 -29.25 7.69 15.04
CA ALA A 79 -29.97 8.83 15.61
C ALA A 79 -29.92 8.82 17.13
#